data_AF-A0A538EPW8-F1
#
_entry.id   AF-A0A538EPW8-F1
#
_cell.length_a   1.000
_cell.length_b   1.000
_cell.length_c   1.000
_cell.angle_alpha   90.00
_cell.angle_beta   90.00
_cell.angle_gamma   90.00
#
_symmetry.space_group_name_H-M   'P 1'
#
loop_
_entity.id
_entity.type
_entity.pdbx_description
1 polymer ?
#
loop_
_entity_poly.entity_id
_entity_poly.type
_entity_poly.pdbx_seq_one_letter_code
_entity_poly.pdbx_strand_id
1 'polypeptide(L)'
;MDPFALIIGGIVVALVIWLLILGRYHPRSGADVLQWRPTRSPELEAQNEIDDLDQMLAAANERRRRRGEPELTAAEMEGRVREDRRLAEQLRDRHLADLDLRQMLDATNARRRARGEPELSEDAYRSQLDADRARLERG
;
A
#
# COMPACT_ATOMS: atom_id res chain seq x y z
N MET A 1 -0.46 46.79 13.84
CA MET A 1 0.54 45.78 13.47
C MET A 1 1.88 46.23 14.00
N ASP A 2 2.62 45.37 14.70
CA ASP A 2 3.95 45.67 15.24
C ASP A 2 4.96 45.88 14.10
N PRO A 3 5.66 47.04 14.03
CA PRO A 3 6.70 47.30 13.04
C PRO A 3 7.77 46.19 12.96
N PHE A 4 8.13 45.59 14.10
CA PHE A 4 9.09 44.50 14.13
C PHE A 4 8.60 43.28 13.36
N ALA A 5 7.35 42.87 13.59
CA ALA A 5 6.73 41.74 12.90
C ALA A 5 6.61 41.97 11.38
N LEU A 6 6.35 43.21 10.96
CA LEU A 6 6.28 43.57 9.53
C LEU A 6 7.65 43.47 8.85
N ILE A 7 8.72 43.92 9.51
CA ILE A 7 10.08 43.86 8.98
C ILE A 7 10.55 42.41 8.86
N ILE A 8 10.41 41.62 9.94
CA ILE A 8 10.82 40.21 9.94
C ILE A 8 9.98 39.41 8.94
N GLY A 9 8.66 39.62 8.91
CA GLY A 9 7.77 38.99 7.94
C GLY A 9 8.16 39.32 6.50
N GLY A 10 8.48 40.58 6.22
CA GLY A 10 8.97 41.02 4.90
C GLY A 10 10.26 40.32 4.49
N ILE A 11 11.23 40.18 5.40
CA ILE A 11 12.51 39.50 5.14
C ILE A 11 12.28 38.01 4.85
N VAL A 12 11.42 37.33 5.62
CA VAL A 12 11.12 35.90 5.41
C VAL A 12 10.43 35.69 4.06
N VAL A 13 9.43 36.52 3.73
CA VAL A 13 8.74 36.45 2.44
C VAL A 13 9.71 36.71 1.29
N ALA A 14 10.57 37.72 1.41
CA ALA A 14 11.59 38.01 0.41
C ALA A 14 12.59 36.85 0.23
N LEU A 15 13.02 36.21 1.32
CA LEU A 15 13.89 35.04 1.27
C LEU A 15 13.22 33.86 0.56
N VAL A 16 11.95 33.58 0.86
CA VAL A 16 11.19 32.50 0.21
C VAL A 16 11.07 32.79 -1.29
N ILE A 17 10.69 34.01 -1.67
CA ILE A 17 10.61 34.42 -3.08
C ILE A 17 11.97 34.25 -3.77
N TRP A 18 13.05 34.67 -3.12
CA TRP A 18 14.42 34.54 -3.63
C TRP A 18 14.81 33.08 -3.87
N LEU A 19 14.51 32.18 -2.92
CA LEU A 19 14.76 30.74 -3.07
C LEU A 19 13.94 30.12 -4.20
N LEU A 20 12.68 30.54 -4.37
CA LEU A 20 11.82 30.07 -5.46
C LEU A 20 12.35 30.52 -6.83
N ILE A 21 12.80 31.78 -6.94
CA ILE A 21 13.45 32.29 -8.16
C ILE A 21 14.72 31.48 -8.43
N LEU A 22 15.57 31.28 -7.42
CA LEU A 22 16.80 30.50 -7.59
C LEU A 22 16.49 29.07 -8.06
N GLY A 23 15.53 28.39 -7.44
CA GLY A 23 15.11 27.05 -7.87
C GLY A 23 14.50 27.01 -9.28
N ARG A 24 13.78 28.06 -9.69
CA ARG A 24 13.13 28.13 -11.01
C ARG A 24 14.08 28.45 -12.15
N TYR A 25 15.13 29.23 -11.90
CA TYR A 25 16.10 29.67 -12.91
C TYR A 25 17.43 28.92 -12.86
N HIS A 26 17.70 28.12 -11.82
CA HIS A 26 18.88 27.28 -11.78
C HIS A 26 18.70 26.04 -12.69
N PRO A 27 19.57 25.84 -13.71
CA PRO A 27 19.37 24.84 -14.77
C PRO A 27 19.61 23.37 -14.34
N ARG A 28 20.01 23.13 -13.08
CA ARG A 28 20.23 21.79 -12.54
C ARG A 28 19.23 21.51 -11.42
N SER A 29 18.56 20.35 -11.47
CA SER A 29 17.77 19.85 -10.36
C SER A 29 18.70 19.50 -9.19
N GLY A 30 18.22 19.57 -7.94
CA GLY A 30 19.02 19.18 -6.77
C GLY A 30 19.59 17.76 -6.87
N ALA A 31 18.90 16.87 -7.60
CA ALA A 31 19.34 15.50 -7.87
C ALA A 31 20.57 15.44 -8.80
N ASP A 32 20.67 16.35 -9.78
CA ASP A 32 21.83 16.44 -10.69
C ASP A 32 23.07 16.99 -9.98
N VAL A 33 22.88 17.87 -8.99
CA VAL A 33 23.97 18.41 -8.16
C VAL A 33 24.52 17.34 -7.22
N LEU A 34 23.63 16.50 -6.64
CA LEU A 34 24.04 15.42 -5.74
C LEU A 34 24.60 14.18 -6.45
N GLN A 35 24.52 14.11 -7.79
CA GLN A 35 24.87 12.92 -8.58
C GLN A 35 24.36 11.63 -7.94
N TRP A 36 23.07 11.59 -7.55
CA TRP A 36 22.48 10.38 -6.97
C TRP A 36 22.35 9.29 -8.05
N ARG A 37 23.46 8.62 -8.34
CA ARG A 37 23.52 7.38 -9.09
C ARG A 37 23.59 6.23 -8.08
N PRO A 38 22.90 5.10 -8.33
CA PRO A 38 23.12 3.89 -7.53
C PRO A 38 24.61 3.65 -7.38
N THR A 39 25.09 3.48 -6.15
CA THR A 39 26.53 3.30 -5.85
C THR A 39 27.08 1.98 -6.40
N ARG A 40 26.22 1.10 -6.89
CA ARG A 40 26.54 -0.26 -7.36
C ARG A 40 25.84 -0.54 -8.69
N SER A 41 26.42 -1.44 -9.47
CA SER A 41 25.79 -1.91 -10.72
C SER A 41 24.60 -2.84 -10.39
N PRO A 42 23.62 -2.98 -11.30
CA PRO A 42 22.47 -3.87 -11.10
C PRO A 42 22.86 -5.33 -10.81
N GLU A 43 23.92 -5.81 -11.45
CA GLU A 43 24.40 -7.18 -11.26
C GLU A 43 24.95 -7.39 -9.84
N LEU A 44 25.67 -6.39 -9.32
CA LEU A 44 26.20 -6.45 -7.96
C LEU A 44 25.07 -6.35 -6.93
N GLU A 45 24.02 -5.59 -7.21
CA GLU A 45 22.85 -5.49 -6.34
C GLU A 45 22.08 -6.82 -6.28
N ALA A 46 21.84 -7.46 -7.42
CA ALA A 46 21.22 -8.78 -7.48
C ALA A 46 22.04 -9.84 -6.72
N GLN A 47 23.38 -9.81 -6.82
CA GLN A 47 24.23 -10.72 -6.06
C GLN A 47 24.13 -10.47 -4.55
N ASN A 48 24.13 -9.21 -4.12
CA ASN A 48 23.97 -8.88 -2.69
C ASN A 48 22.61 -9.36 -2.17
N GLU A 49 21.54 -9.23 -2.94
CA GLU A 49 20.22 -9.72 -2.55
C GLU A 49 20.21 -11.25 -2.35
N ILE A 50 20.86 -11.99 -3.23
CA ILE A 50 21.00 -13.46 -3.10
C ILE A 50 21.79 -13.79 -1.82
N ASP A 51 22.92 -13.12 -1.60
CA ASP A 51 23.77 -13.36 -0.43
C ASP A 51 23.05 -13.00 0.88
N ASP A 52 22.21 -11.97 0.88
CA ASP A 52 21.39 -11.57 2.03
C ASP A 52 20.29 -12.62 2.34
N LEU A 53 19.64 -13.16 1.30
CA LEU A 53 18.65 -14.24 1.46
C LEU A 53 19.28 -15.50 2.06
N ASP A 54 20.48 -15.88 1.62
CA ASP A 54 21.22 -17.01 2.17
C ASP A 54 21.59 -16.80 3.63
N GLN A 55 22.04 -15.58 3.99
CA GLN A 55 22.31 -15.22 5.39
C GLN A 55 21.05 -15.28 6.26
N MET A 56 19.91 -14.81 5.76
CA MET A 56 18.63 -14.90 6.47
C MET A 56 18.19 -16.35 6.69
N LEU A 57 18.32 -17.21 5.67
CA LEU A 57 18.00 -18.64 5.77
C LEU A 57 18.92 -19.33 6.80
N ALA A 58 20.22 -19.06 6.74
CA ALA A 58 21.19 -19.59 7.68
C ALA A 58 20.88 -19.17 9.13
N ALA A 59 20.53 -17.90 9.34
CA ALA A 59 20.13 -17.39 10.66
C ALA A 59 18.83 -18.03 11.16
N ALA A 60 17.85 -18.26 10.27
CA ALA A 60 16.61 -18.95 10.60
C ALA A 60 16.89 -20.41 11.02
N ASN A 61 17.74 -21.11 10.28
CA ASN A 61 18.14 -22.49 10.57
C ASN A 61 18.96 -22.61 11.86
N GLU A 62 19.83 -21.64 12.15
CA GLU A 62 20.53 -21.59 13.44
C GLU A 62 19.54 -21.51 14.62
N ARG A 63 18.49 -20.68 14.51
CA ARG A 63 17.44 -20.62 15.53
C ARG A 63 16.64 -21.93 15.63
N ARG A 64 16.38 -22.60 14.50
CA ARG A 64 15.69 -23.90 14.45
C ARG A 64 16.51 -25.01 15.10
N ARG A 65 17.81 -25.08 14.79
CA ARG A 65 18.76 -26.01 15.41
C ARG A 65 18.76 -25.89 16.93
N ARG A 66 18.78 -24.66 17.45
CA ARG A 66 18.71 -24.41 18.92
C ARG A 66 17.42 -24.94 19.56
N ARG A 67 16.32 -25.03 18.81
CA ARG A 67 15.04 -25.59 19.26
C ARG A 67 14.89 -27.08 18.95
N GLY A 68 15.88 -27.71 18.30
CA GLY A 68 15.79 -29.09 17.82
C GLY A 68 14.81 -29.27 16.65
N GLU A 69 14.46 -28.19 15.96
CA GLU A 69 13.59 -28.23 14.78
C GLU A 69 14.40 -28.58 13.53
N PRO A 70 13.78 -29.26 12.53
CA PRO A 70 14.44 -29.52 11.26
C PRO A 70 14.78 -28.21 10.53
N GLU A 71 15.92 -28.23 9.85
CA GLU A 71 16.35 -27.12 9.00
C GLU A 71 15.36 -26.90 7.85
N LEU A 72 15.21 -25.63 7.47
CA LEU A 72 14.39 -25.20 6.36
C LEU A 72 15.27 -25.07 5.11
N THR A 73 14.79 -25.60 4.00
CA THR A 73 15.39 -25.38 2.68
C THR A 73 14.82 -24.12 2.02
N ALA A 74 15.55 -23.55 1.06
CA ALA A 74 15.08 -22.41 0.28
C ALA A 74 13.74 -22.70 -0.44
N ALA A 75 13.60 -23.91 -1.01
CA ALA A 75 12.38 -24.33 -1.70
C ALA A 75 11.17 -24.43 -0.75
N GLU A 76 11.37 -24.94 0.47
CA GLU A 76 10.30 -24.97 1.47
C GLU A 76 9.94 -23.58 1.97
N MET A 77 10.92 -22.69 2.14
CA MET A 77 10.66 -21.28 2.46
C MET A 77 9.83 -20.62 1.35
N GLU A 78 10.19 -20.82 0.09
CA GLU A 78 9.45 -20.27 -1.05
C GLU A 78 8.01 -20.80 -1.09
N GLY A 79 7.82 -22.10 -0.83
CA GLY A 79 6.51 -22.73 -0.73
C GLY A 79 5.62 -22.07 0.34
N ARG A 80 6.17 -21.83 1.53
CA ARG A 80 5.47 -21.14 2.63
C ARG A 80 5.10 -19.71 2.27
N VAL A 81 6.04 -18.94 1.71
CA VAL A 81 5.77 -17.55 1.29
C VAL A 81 4.67 -17.49 0.25
N ARG A 82 4.64 -18.45 -0.68
CA ARG A 82 3.59 -18.55 -1.70
C ARG A 82 2.23 -18.85 -1.09
N GLU A 83 2.17 -19.73 -0.11
CA GLU A 83 0.94 -20.04 0.63
C GLU A 83 0.46 -18.83 1.44
N ASP A 84 1.35 -18.19 2.20
CA ASP A 84 1.05 -17.00 3.00
C ASP A 84 0.53 -15.86 2.12
N ARG A 85 1.14 -15.64 0.95
CA ARG A 85 0.66 -14.64 -0.03
C ARG A 85 -0.74 -14.96 -0.53
N ARG A 86 -1.01 -16.22 -0.89
CA ARG A 86 -2.35 -16.65 -1.33
C ARG A 86 -3.40 -16.42 -0.24
N LEU A 87 -3.07 -16.73 1.01
CA LEU A 87 -3.97 -16.51 2.14
C LEU A 87 -4.22 -15.03 2.38
N ALA A 88 -3.17 -14.21 2.34
CA ALA A 88 -3.28 -12.76 2.48
C ALA A 88 -4.13 -12.13 1.37
N GLU A 89 -3.96 -12.57 0.12
CA GLU A 89 -4.78 -12.16 -1.01
C GLU A 89 -6.25 -12.53 -0.81
N GLN A 90 -6.54 -13.78 -0.41
CA GLN A 90 -7.92 -14.21 -0.14
C GLN A 90 -8.60 -13.40 0.97
N LEU A 91 -7.87 -13.09 2.04
CA LEU A 91 -8.38 -12.26 3.13
C LEU A 91 -8.67 -10.83 2.67
N ARG A 92 -7.75 -10.25 1.90
CA ARG A 92 -7.91 -8.91 1.34
C ARG A 92 -9.12 -8.86 0.41
N ASP A 93 -9.27 -9.84 -0.48
CA ASP A 93 -10.35 -9.86 -1.47
C ASP A 93 -11.71 -10.06 -0.79
N ARG A 94 -11.81 -10.90 0.25
CA ARG A 94 -13.03 -10.99 1.08
C ARG A 94 -13.37 -9.67 1.76
N HIS A 95 -12.38 -9.00 2.34
CA HIS A 95 -12.60 -7.72 2.99
C HIS A 95 -13.09 -6.65 2.01
N LEU A 96 -12.49 -6.59 0.82
CA LEU A 96 -12.94 -5.68 -0.25
C LEU A 96 -14.37 -6.00 -0.69
N ALA A 97 -14.72 -7.27 -0.86
CA ALA A 97 -16.09 -7.67 -1.20
C ALA A 97 -17.12 -7.24 -0.14
N ASP A 98 -16.79 -7.34 1.15
CA ASP A 98 -17.66 -6.88 2.24
C ASP A 98 -17.81 -5.35 2.24
N LEU A 99 -16.75 -4.60 1.94
CA LEU A 99 -16.79 -3.14 1.82
C LEU A 99 -17.66 -2.71 0.63
N ASP A 100 -17.47 -3.34 -0.53
CA ASP A 100 -18.26 -3.08 -1.73
C ASP A 100 -19.75 -3.37 -1.49
N LEU A 101 -20.07 -4.49 -0.83
CA LEU A 101 -21.44 -4.84 -0.45
C LEU A 101 -22.08 -3.74 0.41
N ARG A 102 -21.36 -3.26 1.43
CA ARG A 102 -21.84 -2.19 2.32
C ARG A 102 -22.03 -0.87 1.58
N GLN A 103 -21.10 -0.53 0.69
CA GLN A 103 -21.21 0.69 -0.10
C GLN A 103 -22.42 0.65 -1.03
N MET A 104 -22.65 -0.48 -1.70
CA MET A 104 -23.82 -0.68 -2.55
C MET A 104 -25.12 -0.65 -1.76
N LEU A 105 -25.14 -1.24 -0.56
CA LEU A 105 -26.27 -1.22 0.35
C LEU A 105 -26.60 0.21 0.79
N ASP A 106 -25.59 0.99 1.19
CA ASP A 106 -25.78 2.38 1.62
C ASP A 106 -26.34 3.25 0.47
N ALA A 107 -25.79 3.11 -0.74
CA ALA A 107 -26.29 3.80 -1.92
C ALA A 107 -27.76 3.42 -2.23
N THR A 108 -28.12 2.14 -2.04
CA THR A 108 -29.48 1.64 -2.22
C THR A 108 -30.42 2.20 -1.15
N ASN A 109 -30.01 2.16 0.13
CA ASN A 109 -30.79 2.66 1.24
C ASN A 109 -30.94 4.19 1.20
N ALA A 110 -29.94 4.94 0.71
CA ALA A 110 -30.06 6.37 0.48
C ALA A 110 -31.20 6.71 -0.50
N ARG A 111 -31.34 5.93 -1.59
CA ARG A 111 -32.45 6.08 -2.54
C ARG A 111 -33.80 5.70 -1.93
N ARG A 112 -33.84 4.61 -1.14
CA ARG A 112 -35.05 4.17 -0.43
C ARG A 112 -35.53 5.22 0.58
N ARG A 113 -34.61 5.79 1.36
CA ARG A 113 -34.87 6.90 2.28
C ARG A 113 -35.49 8.10 1.57
N ALA A 114 -34.95 8.48 0.41
CA ALA A 114 -35.50 9.57 -0.39
C ALA A 114 -36.94 9.29 -0.89
N ARG A 115 -37.31 8.03 -1.08
CA ARG A 115 -38.68 7.60 -1.44
C ARG A 115 -39.59 7.33 -0.24
N GLY A 116 -39.08 7.46 1.00
CA GLY A 116 -39.83 7.10 2.21
C GLY A 116 -40.03 5.59 2.40
N GLU A 117 -39.26 4.76 1.70
CA GLU A 117 -39.28 3.31 1.84
C GLU A 117 -38.42 2.86 3.03
N PRO A 118 -38.77 1.73 3.69
CA PRO A 118 -37.95 1.17 4.75
C PRO A 118 -36.57 0.73 4.23
N GLU A 119 -35.56 0.91 5.07
CA GLU A 119 -34.19 0.48 4.77
C GLU A 119 -34.08 -1.03 4.66
N LEU A 120 -33.20 -1.48 3.78
CA LEU A 120 -32.90 -2.89 3.58
C LEU A 120 -31.77 -3.31 4.53
N SER A 121 -31.96 -4.45 5.19
CA SER A 121 -30.90 -5.10 5.97
C SER A 121 -29.85 -5.74 5.06
N GLU A 122 -28.62 -5.89 5.56
CA GLU A 122 -27.51 -6.54 4.84
C GLU A 122 -27.88 -7.95 4.34
N ASP A 123 -28.50 -8.79 5.19
CA ASP A 123 -28.88 -10.16 4.83
C ASP A 123 -29.91 -10.22 3.69
N ALA A 124 -30.89 -9.32 3.71
CA ALA A 124 -31.90 -9.21 2.66
C ALA A 124 -31.28 -8.72 1.33
N TYR A 125 -30.33 -7.80 1.39
CA TYR A 125 -29.62 -7.31 0.20
C TYR A 125 -28.71 -8.38 -0.39
N ARG A 126 -27.98 -9.12 0.45
CA ARG A 126 -27.16 -10.26 0.03
C ARG A 126 -28.02 -11.33 -0.66
N SER A 127 -29.15 -11.70 -0.06
CA SER A 127 -30.11 -12.64 -0.66
C SER A 127 -30.63 -12.18 -2.03
N GLN A 128 -30.84 -10.87 -2.20
CA GLN A 128 -31.27 -10.28 -3.46
C GLN A 128 -30.17 -10.38 -4.54
N LEU A 129 -28.92 -10.05 -4.20
CA LEU A 129 -27.77 -10.18 -5.09
C LEU A 129 -27.56 -11.62 -5.54
N ASP A 130 -27.67 -12.59 -4.62
CA ASP A 130 -27.52 -14.01 -4.93
C ASP A 130 -28.64 -14.49 -5.89
N ALA A 131 -29.88 -14.05 -5.66
CA ALA A 131 -31.01 -14.36 -6.54
C ALA A 131 -30.86 -13.76 -7.95
N ASP A 132 -30.32 -12.54 -8.04
CA ASP A 132 -30.08 -11.86 -9.32
C ASP A 132 -28.91 -12.51 -10.09
N ARG A 133 -27.84 -12.89 -9.39
CA ARG A 133 -26.74 -13.67 -9.98
C ARG A 133 -27.23 -15.01 -10.54
N ALA A 134 -28.03 -15.75 -9.78
CA ALA A 134 -28.59 -17.02 -10.22
C ALA A 134 -29.60 -16.90 -11.39
N ARG A 135 -30.11 -15.70 -11.66
CA ARG A 135 -30.91 -15.42 -12.87
C ARG A 135 -30.02 -15.18 -14.09
N LEU A 136 -28.93 -14.43 -13.92
CA LEU A 136 -27.97 -14.17 -14.99
C LEU A 136 -27.25 -15.44 -15.48
N GLU A 137 -26.97 -16.39 -14.59
CA GLU A 137 -26.32 -17.66 -14.95
C GLU A 137 -27.25 -18.65 -15.68
N ARG A 138 -28.57 -18.41 -15.71
CA ARG A 138 -29.58 -19.27 -16.35
C ARG A 138 -30.12 -18.75 -17.70
N GLY A 139 -29.80 -17.50 -18.06
CA GLY A 139 -30.18 -16.89 -19.34
C GLY A 139 -29.02 -16.91 -20.32
#